data_AF-A0A8I1ATR3-F1
#
_entry.id   AF-A0A8I1ATR3-F1
#
_cell.length_a   1.000
_cell.length_b   1.000
_cell.length_c   1.000
_cell.angle_alpha   90.00
_cell.angle_beta   90.00
_cell.angle_gamma   90.00
#
_symmetry.space_group_name_H-M   'P 1'
#
loop_
_entity.id
_entity.type
_entity.pdbx_description
1 polymer ?
#
loop_
_entity_poly.entity_id
_entity_poly.type
_entity_poly.pdbx_seq_one_letter_code
_entity_poly.pdbx_strand_id
1 'polypeptide(L)'
;MIEIPSSVKALFADSGWRGDSGCRVSSGDGEHPGDAILREFGGLIVGASASGQTCARMGLAFHALARKDHQIDAWERALGTTMIGFAEDDLGYAEFYVDAQGRVFSTNCVVDGVHLCGFTFGEAVERTLLGRVSIPLLLDHRATIAHYGEVLTSDDPRVMTVRQLLART
;
A
#
# COMPACT_ATOMS: atom_id res chain seq x y z
N MET A 1 -2.08 5.50 -13.99
CA MET A 1 -0.87 6.34 -14.08
C MET A 1 -0.15 6.27 -12.76
N ILE A 2 1.12 5.90 -12.77
CA ILE A 2 1.96 5.83 -11.58
C ILE A 2 2.68 7.18 -11.44
N GLU A 3 2.37 7.93 -10.38
CA GLU A 3 2.97 9.23 -10.10
C GLU A 3 3.66 9.21 -8.73
N ILE A 4 4.89 9.72 -8.69
CA ILE A 4 5.65 9.91 -7.44
C ILE A 4 5.43 11.34 -6.94
N PRO A 5 4.83 11.52 -5.76
CA PRO A 5 4.62 12.85 -5.20
C PRO A 5 5.93 13.60 -4.97
N SER A 6 5.93 14.91 -5.20
CA SER A 6 7.12 15.75 -5.05
C SER A 6 7.74 15.71 -3.65
N SER A 7 6.93 15.45 -2.63
CA SER A 7 7.32 15.31 -1.23
C SER A 7 8.25 14.13 -0.94
N VAL A 8 8.18 13.06 -1.74
CA VAL A 8 9.00 11.85 -1.59
C VAL A 8 9.91 11.59 -2.78
N LYS A 9 9.81 12.39 -3.85
CA LYS A 9 10.60 12.25 -5.06
C LYS A 9 12.11 12.20 -4.82
N ALA A 10 12.61 12.99 -3.86
CA ALA A 10 14.03 12.98 -3.49
C ALA A 10 14.46 11.60 -2.95
N LEU A 11 13.63 10.93 -2.15
CA LEU A 11 13.94 9.60 -1.62
C LEU A 11 14.09 8.57 -2.74
N PHE A 12 13.21 8.62 -3.74
CA PHE A 12 13.34 7.74 -4.90
C PHE A 12 14.64 8.04 -5.69
N ALA A 13 14.94 9.31 -5.93
CA ALA A 13 16.16 9.71 -6.64
C ALA A 13 17.44 9.25 -5.91
N ASP A 14 17.48 9.42 -4.59
CA ASP A 14 18.60 8.99 -3.73
C ASP A 14 18.78 7.47 -3.74
N SER A 15 17.68 6.73 -3.89
CA SER A 15 17.66 5.26 -4.06
C SER A 15 18.04 4.80 -5.47
N GLY A 16 18.44 5.71 -6.36
CA GLY A 16 18.88 5.39 -7.71
C GLY A 16 17.74 5.29 -8.72
N TRP A 17 16.50 5.64 -8.35
CA TRP A 17 15.43 5.82 -9.34
C TRP A 17 15.75 7.05 -10.17
N ARG A 18 16.07 6.83 -11.44
CA ARG A 18 16.44 7.95 -12.31
C ARG A 18 15.24 8.69 -12.87
N GLY A 19 14.04 8.09 -12.80
CA GLY A 19 12.82 8.58 -13.42
C GLY A 19 13.00 8.76 -14.93
N ASP A 20 12.03 8.35 -15.73
CA ASP A 20 12.15 8.62 -17.15
C ASP A 20 12.13 10.14 -17.39
N SER A 21 12.87 10.57 -18.40
CA SER A 21 13.16 11.97 -18.76
C SER A 21 11.94 12.67 -19.37
N GLY A 22 10.75 12.48 -18.80
CA GLY A 22 9.46 12.95 -19.30
C GLY A 22 8.46 11.85 -19.70
N CYS A 23 8.82 10.57 -19.63
CA CYS A 23 7.91 9.48 -19.99
C CYS A 23 7.12 8.99 -18.77
N ARG A 24 5.85 9.38 -18.70
CA ARG A 24 4.90 8.83 -17.74
C ARG A 24 4.72 7.34 -18.05
N VAL A 25 4.99 6.46 -17.10
CA VAL A 25 4.58 5.06 -17.22
C VAL A 25 3.07 5.00 -17.07
N SER A 26 2.39 5.05 -18.22
CA SER A 26 1.03 4.56 -18.31
C SER A 26 1.09 3.06 -18.19
N SER A 27 0.21 2.48 -17.39
CA SER A 27 -0.15 1.09 -17.58
C SER A 27 -0.63 0.95 -19.04
N GLY A 28 -0.19 -0.08 -19.75
CA GLY A 28 -0.79 -0.42 -21.03
C GLY A 28 -2.29 -0.68 -20.88
N ASP A 29 -3.08 -0.56 -21.95
CA ASP A 29 -4.51 -0.89 -21.89
C ASP A 29 -4.70 -2.32 -21.34
N GLY A 30 -5.32 -2.44 -20.16
CA GLY A 30 -5.53 -3.71 -19.47
C GLY A 30 -4.36 -4.22 -18.62
N GLU A 31 -3.23 -3.50 -18.51
CA GLU A 31 -2.14 -3.85 -17.59
C GLU A 31 -2.56 -3.61 -16.14
N HIS A 32 -2.36 -4.61 -15.28
CA HIS A 32 -2.65 -4.46 -13.86
C HIS A 32 -1.67 -3.46 -13.23
N PRO A 33 -2.13 -2.52 -12.36
CA PRO A 33 -1.25 -1.52 -11.75
C PRO A 33 -0.02 -2.10 -11.05
N GLY A 34 -0.15 -3.28 -10.43
CA GLY A 34 0.96 -4.00 -9.80
C GLY A 34 2.09 -4.37 -10.75
N ASP A 35 1.77 -4.83 -11.96
CA ASP A 35 2.78 -5.17 -12.96
C ASP A 35 3.53 -3.92 -13.44
N ALA A 36 2.80 -2.82 -13.63
CA ALA A 36 3.40 -1.54 -14.00
C ALA A 36 4.32 -0.99 -12.89
N ILE A 37 3.94 -1.13 -11.62
CA ILE A 37 4.77 -0.74 -10.47
C ILE A 37 6.04 -1.59 -10.42
N LEU A 38 5.90 -2.92 -10.53
CA LEU A 38 7.04 -3.84 -10.50
C LEU A 38 8.01 -3.60 -11.66
N ARG A 39 7.50 -3.30 -12.86
CA ARG A 39 8.30 -2.97 -14.03
C ARG A 39 9.11 -1.68 -13.85
N GLU A 40 8.54 -0.68 -13.16
CA GLU A 40 9.17 0.63 -12.97
C GLU A 40 10.14 0.65 -11.78
N PHE A 41 9.76 0.05 -10.65
CA PHE A 41 10.51 0.18 -9.40
C PHE A 41 11.14 -1.13 -8.90
N GLY A 42 10.94 -2.25 -9.60
CA GLY A 42 11.46 -3.55 -9.18
C GLY A 42 12.96 -3.52 -8.91
N GLY A 43 13.35 -3.97 -7.72
CA GLY A 43 14.74 -3.98 -7.24
C GLY A 43 15.18 -2.71 -6.51
N LEU A 44 14.34 -1.67 -6.45
CA LEU A 44 14.63 -0.48 -5.65
C LEU A 44 14.29 -0.70 -4.17
N ILE A 45 15.10 -0.09 -3.31
CA ILE A 45 14.81 0.06 -1.89
C ILE A 45 14.76 1.57 -1.59
N VAL A 46 13.59 2.07 -1.21
CA VAL A 46 13.31 3.50 -1.06
C VAL A 46 13.07 3.86 0.40
N GLY A 47 13.79 4.87 0.88
CA GLY A 47 13.69 5.32 2.26
C GLY A 47 14.34 4.35 3.25
N ALA A 48 14.14 4.66 4.54
CA ALA A 48 14.60 3.84 5.65
C ALA A 48 13.69 4.06 6.85
N SER A 49 13.62 3.04 7.70
CA SER A 49 12.89 3.12 8.97
C SER A 49 13.43 4.25 9.88
N ALA A 50 12.56 5.21 10.23
CA ALA A 50 12.89 6.38 11.05
C ALA A 50 11.63 7.01 11.68
N SER A 51 11.78 8.04 12.52
CA SER A 51 10.62 8.80 13.01
C SER A 51 9.87 9.48 11.86
N GLY A 52 8.58 9.20 11.71
CA GLY A 52 7.72 9.85 10.73
C GLY A 52 6.88 10.98 11.33
N GLN A 53 5.91 11.45 10.56
CA GLN A 53 5.09 12.60 10.92
C GLN A 53 4.07 12.25 12.02
N THR A 54 3.46 11.07 11.94
CA THR A 54 2.47 10.60 12.92
C THR A 54 2.75 9.19 13.42
N CYS A 55 3.41 8.36 12.61
CA CYS A 55 3.93 7.04 12.99
C CYS A 55 5.36 6.87 12.47
N ALA A 56 5.99 5.71 12.70
CA ALA A 56 7.28 5.42 12.10
C ALA A 56 7.17 5.48 10.56
N ARG A 57 8.20 6.05 9.92
CA ARG A 57 8.44 5.85 8.48
C ARG A 57 8.88 4.41 8.30
N MET A 58 8.52 3.84 7.16
CA MET A 58 8.96 2.53 6.74
C MET A 58 9.63 2.67 5.39
N GLY A 59 10.78 2.02 5.20
CA GLY A 59 11.35 1.86 3.87
C GLY A 59 10.46 0.93 3.04
N LEU A 60 10.62 0.97 1.72
CA LEU A 60 9.92 0.07 0.79
C LEU A 60 10.94 -0.64 -0.10
N ALA A 61 10.95 -1.96 -0.06
CA ALA A 61 11.68 -2.82 -0.98
C ALA A 61 10.72 -3.32 -2.05
N PHE A 62 10.93 -2.90 -3.30
CA PHE A 62 10.02 -3.21 -4.41
C PHE A 62 10.41 -4.52 -5.09
N HIS A 63 9.55 -5.53 -4.98
CA HIS A 63 9.66 -6.80 -5.71
C HIS A 63 8.33 -7.55 -5.67
N ALA A 64 8.19 -8.53 -6.57
CA ALA A 64 7.02 -9.40 -6.55
C ALA A 64 7.01 -10.25 -5.27
N LEU A 65 5.87 -10.33 -4.60
CA LEU A 65 5.70 -11.20 -3.44
C LEU A 65 5.40 -12.63 -3.92
N ALA A 66 6.14 -13.60 -3.39
CA ALA A 66 6.05 -15.00 -3.81
C ALA A 66 4.74 -15.68 -3.37
N ARG A 67 4.14 -15.18 -2.28
CA ARG A 67 2.88 -15.68 -1.71
C ARG A 67 2.04 -14.48 -1.32
N LYS A 68 0.73 -14.67 -1.41
CA LYS A 68 -0.25 -13.69 -0.96
C LYS A 68 -0.71 -14.07 0.43
N ASP A 69 -0.79 -13.08 1.32
CA ASP A 69 -1.35 -13.30 2.65
C ASP A 69 -2.85 -13.63 2.60
N HIS A 70 -3.27 -14.54 3.46
CA HIS A 70 -4.65 -15.02 3.52
C HIS A 70 -5.68 -13.92 3.86
N GLN A 71 -5.27 -12.85 4.55
CA GLN A 71 -6.14 -11.71 4.83
C GLN A 71 -6.35 -10.89 3.56
N ILE A 72 -5.32 -10.76 2.72
CA ILE A 72 -5.42 -10.13 1.39
C ILE A 72 -6.33 -10.96 0.49
N ASP A 73 -6.23 -12.30 0.50
CA ASP A 73 -7.20 -13.16 -0.22
C ASP A 73 -8.65 -12.90 0.20
N ALA A 74 -8.90 -12.67 1.49
CA ALA A 74 -10.23 -12.37 2.00
C ALA A 74 -10.75 -11.01 1.49
N TRP A 75 -9.89 -10.00 1.45
CA TRP A 75 -10.22 -8.68 0.89
C TRP A 75 -10.41 -8.70 -0.62
N GLU A 76 -9.57 -9.45 -1.34
CA GLU A 76 -9.69 -9.66 -2.78
C GLU A 76 -11.06 -10.22 -3.13
N ARG A 77 -11.49 -11.28 -2.43
CA ARG A 77 -12.83 -11.88 -2.58
C ARG A 77 -13.95 -10.91 -2.23
N ALA A 78 -13.82 -10.18 -1.13
CA ALA A 78 -14.85 -9.25 -0.67
C ALA A 78 -15.05 -8.07 -1.63
N LEU A 79 -13.98 -7.61 -2.27
CA LEU A 79 -14.00 -6.49 -3.21
C LEU A 79 -14.24 -6.91 -4.66
N GLY A 80 -14.17 -8.21 -4.97
CA GLY A 80 -14.31 -8.72 -6.34
C GLY A 80 -13.24 -8.18 -7.28
N THR A 81 -12.00 -8.04 -6.79
CA THR A 81 -10.85 -7.54 -7.56
C THR A 81 -9.75 -8.59 -7.66
N THR A 82 -8.66 -8.29 -8.34
CA THR A 82 -7.36 -8.94 -8.16
C THR A 82 -6.44 -7.98 -7.41
N MET A 83 -5.59 -8.50 -6.53
CA MET A 83 -4.52 -7.79 -5.86
C MET A 83 -3.16 -8.41 -6.19
N ILE A 84 -2.18 -7.58 -6.56
CA ILE A 84 -0.80 -7.98 -6.83
C ILE A 84 0.11 -7.41 -5.75
N GLY A 85 0.88 -8.28 -5.11
CA GLY A 85 1.92 -7.91 -4.14
C GLY A 85 3.13 -7.32 -4.85
N PHE A 86 3.56 -6.13 -4.45
CA PHE A 86 4.60 -5.37 -5.18
C PHE A 86 5.75 -4.84 -4.32
N ALA A 87 5.63 -4.90 -3.00
CA ALA A 87 6.69 -4.49 -2.09
C ALA A 87 6.54 -5.13 -0.72
N GLU A 88 7.63 -5.17 0.02
CA GLU A 88 7.67 -5.34 1.48
C GLU A 88 8.30 -4.09 2.12
N ASP A 89 8.14 -3.92 3.44
CA ASP A 89 8.98 -2.95 4.14
C ASP A 89 10.43 -3.42 4.20
N ASP A 90 11.36 -2.49 4.43
CA ASP A 90 12.81 -2.77 4.41
C ASP A 90 13.27 -3.77 5.50
N LEU A 91 12.37 -4.16 6.41
CA LEU A 91 12.60 -5.10 7.50
C LEU A 91 11.82 -6.41 7.37
N GLY A 92 10.95 -6.56 6.36
CA GLY A 92 10.15 -7.77 6.10
C GLY A 92 8.98 -8.01 7.08
N TYR A 93 8.51 -6.98 7.77
CA TYR A 93 7.34 -7.05 8.65
C TYR A 93 6.04 -6.76 7.94
N ALA A 94 6.04 -5.90 6.92
CA ALA A 94 4.85 -5.46 6.21
C ALA A 94 4.93 -5.79 4.72
N GLU A 95 3.81 -6.20 4.15
CA GLU A 95 3.66 -6.52 2.74
C GLU A 95 2.65 -5.57 2.11
N PHE A 96 2.91 -5.15 0.87
CA PHE A 96 2.11 -4.18 0.14
C PHE A 96 1.54 -4.77 -1.15
N TYR A 97 0.25 -4.50 -1.35
CA TYR A 97 -0.55 -5.03 -2.44
C TYR A 97 -1.29 -3.90 -3.12
N VAL A 98 -1.45 -3.96 -4.44
CA VAL A 98 -2.27 -3.01 -5.20
C VAL A 98 -3.37 -3.78 -5.90
N ASP A 99 -4.56 -3.19 -5.99
CA ASP A 99 -5.65 -3.79 -6.75
C ASP A 99 -5.75 -3.26 -8.18
N ALA A 100 -6.70 -3.81 -8.95
CA ALA A 100 -6.94 -3.40 -10.33
C ALA A 100 -7.37 -1.92 -10.48
N GLN A 101 -7.85 -1.29 -9.42
CA GLN A 101 -8.22 0.13 -9.39
C GLN A 101 -7.05 1.04 -8.97
N GLY A 102 -5.92 0.47 -8.56
CA GLY A 102 -4.75 1.22 -8.10
C GLY A 102 -4.74 1.57 -6.61
N ARG A 103 -5.70 1.04 -5.83
CA ARG A 103 -5.73 1.19 -4.38
C ARG A 103 -4.66 0.30 -3.76
N VAL A 104 -3.93 0.83 -2.78
CA VAL A 104 -2.83 0.13 -2.12
C VAL A 104 -3.19 -0.27 -0.71
N PHE A 105 -2.94 -1.54 -0.41
CA PHE A 105 -3.23 -2.19 0.85
C PHE A 105 -1.93 -2.67 1.48
N SER A 106 -1.89 -2.70 2.82
CA SER A 106 -0.82 -3.34 3.56
C SER A 106 -1.37 -4.31 4.59
N THR A 107 -0.64 -5.40 4.80
CA THR A 107 -0.76 -6.29 5.95
C THR A 107 0.60 -6.38 6.64
N ASN A 108 0.65 -6.83 7.88
CA ASN A 108 1.92 -7.08 8.56
C ASN A 108 1.87 -8.39 9.36
N CYS A 109 3.03 -8.96 9.66
CA CYS A 109 3.15 -10.23 10.38
C CYS A 109 3.10 -10.10 11.92
N VAL A 110 2.97 -8.88 12.44
CA VAL A 110 2.98 -8.59 13.88
C VAL A 110 1.56 -8.51 14.44
N VAL A 111 0.62 -7.97 13.66
CA VAL A 111 -0.75 -7.68 14.05
C VAL A 111 -1.70 -8.03 12.92
N ASP A 112 -2.72 -8.83 13.23
CA ASP A 112 -3.82 -9.13 12.31
C ASP A 112 -4.55 -7.86 11.88
N GLY A 113 -4.68 -7.64 10.58
CA GLY A 113 -5.40 -6.51 10.01
C GLY A 113 -4.86 -6.09 8.65
N VAL A 114 -5.78 -5.63 7.80
CA VAL A 114 -5.42 -4.99 6.52
C VAL A 114 -5.69 -3.50 6.64
N HIS A 115 -4.79 -2.71 6.08
CA HIS A 115 -4.89 -1.26 6.07
C HIS A 115 -4.87 -0.74 4.64
N LEU A 116 -5.61 0.32 4.35
CA LEU A 116 -5.53 1.06 3.10
C LEU A 116 -4.44 2.14 3.24
N CYS A 117 -3.38 1.98 2.48
CA CYS A 117 -2.26 2.91 2.42
C CYS A 117 -2.52 4.06 1.45
N GLY A 118 -3.41 3.93 0.47
CA GLY A 118 -3.77 5.00 -0.45
C GLY A 118 -4.77 4.56 -1.50
N PHE A 119 -5.56 5.50 -2.03
CA PHE A 119 -6.41 5.24 -3.19
C PHE A 119 -5.62 5.22 -4.50
N THR A 120 -4.37 5.71 -4.45
CA THR A 120 -3.41 5.63 -5.53
C THR A 120 -2.05 5.16 -5.00
N PHE A 121 -1.20 4.69 -5.91
CA PHE A 121 0.20 4.39 -5.58
C PHE A 121 0.93 5.58 -4.96
N GLY A 122 0.77 6.78 -5.53
CA GLY A 122 1.41 8.00 -5.04
C GLY A 122 1.03 8.34 -3.61
N GLU A 123 -0.26 8.30 -3.29
CA GLU A 123 -0.74 8.49 -1.91
C GLU A 123 -0.15 7.47 -0.96
N ALA A 124 -0.05 6.21 -1.39
CA ALA A 124 0.47 5.12 -0.57
C ALA A 124 1.95 5.27 -0.24
N VAL A 125 2.79 5.54 -1.24
CA VAL A 125 4.21 5.74 -1.00
C VAL A 125 4.48 7.01 -0.20
N GLU A 126 3.71 8.09 -0.43
CA GLU A 126 3.82 9.29 0.38
C GLU A 126 3.43 9.03 1.84
N ARG A 127 2.31 8.34 2.05
CA ARG A 127 1.84 7.98 3.39
C ARG A 127 2.87 7.13 4.13
N THR A 128 3.37 6.08 3.51
CA THR A 128 4.33 5.15 4.14
C THR A 128 5.69 5.80 4.41
N LEU A 129 6.30 6.44 3.39
CA LEU A 129 7.65 7.00 3.49
C LEU A 129 7.72 8.22 4.41
N LEU A 130 6.61 8.94 4.61
CA LEU A 130 6.54 10.04 5.57
C LEU A 130 6.03 9.61 6.96
N GLY A 131 5.66 8.34 7.13
CA GLY A 131 5.11 7.80 8.37
C GLY A 131 3.81 8.49 8.77
N ARG A 132 2.84 8.44 7.87
CA ARG A 132 1.46 8.88 8.09
C ARG A 132 0.56 7.66 8.34
N VAL A 133 -0.42 7.82 9.23
CA VAL A 133 -1.37 6.75 9.61
C VAL A 133 -2.15 6.26 8.38
N SER A 134 -2.19 4.94 8.20
CA SER A 134 -3.03 4.24 7.22
C SER A 134 -4.46 4.08 7.71
N ILE A 135 -5.38 3.79 6.80
CA ILE A 135 -6.80 3.63 7.15
C ILE A 135 -7.03 2.16 7.53
N PRO A 136 -7.43 1.83 8.77
CA PRO A 136 -7.73 0.46 9.16
C PRO A 136 -8.97 -0.05 8.43
N LEU A 137 -8.88 -1.25 7.87
CA LEU A 137 -9.98 -1.87 7.13
C LEU A 137 -10.58 -3.02 7.93
N LEU A 138 -11.92 -3.09 7.92
CA LEU A 138 -12.65 -4.14 8.62
C LEU A 138 -13.60 -4.88 7.67
N LEU A 139 -13.43 -6.20 7.59
CA LEU A 139 -14.37 -7.08 6.90
C LEU A 139 -15.65 -7.24 7.73
N ASP A 140 -16.79 -7.39 7.09
CA ASP A 140 -18.11 -7.41 7.76
C ASP A 140 -18.26 -8.52 8.83
N HIS A 141 -17.48 -9.60 8.73
CA HIS A 141 -17.48 -10.71 9.70
C HIS A 141 -16.49 -10.51 10.87
N ARG A 142 -15.68 -9.45 10.86
CA ARG A 142 -14.73 -9.11 11.92
C ARG A 142 -15.33 -8.01 12.80
N ALA A 143 -15.23 -8.19 14.11
CA ALA A 143 -15.76 -7.21 15.07
C ALA A 143 -14.79 -6.02 15.30
N THR A 144 -13.49 -6.28 15.26
CA THR A 144 -12.46 -5.30 15.61
C THR A 144 -11.19 -5.42 14.77
N ILE A 145 -10.40 -4.35 14.78
CA ILE A 145 -9.04 -4.28 14.22
C ILE A 145 -8.13 -3.54 15.20
N ALA A 146 -6.90 -4.05 15.37
CA ALA A 146 -5.87 -3.35 16.13
C ALA A 146 -5.20 -2.30 15.24
N HIS A 147 -5.03 -1.09 15.76
CA HIS A 147 -4.56 0.06 14.99
C HIS A 147 -3.74 1.01 15.89
N TYR A 148 -2.42 1.05 15.68
CA TYR A 148 -1.47 1.90 16.44
C TYR A 148 -1.67 1.91 17.97
N GLY A 149 -1.90 0.75 18.57
CA GLY A 149 -2.07 0.59 20.02
C GLY A 149 -3.52 0.70 20.51
N GLU A 150 -4.46 1.00 19.61
CA GLU A 150 -5.91 1.00 19.88
C GLU A 150 -6.59 -0.24 19.28
N VAL A 151 -7.79 -0.57 19.77
CA VAL A 151 -8.67 -1.58 19.18
C VAL A 151 -9.94 -0.88 18.72
N LEU A 152 -10.18 -0.87 17.41
CA LEU A 152 -11.27 -0.14 16.78
C LEU A 152 -12.38 -1.08 16.30
N THR A 153 -13.62 -0.59 16.27
CA THR A 153 -14.79 -1.30 15.73
C THR A 153 -15.23 -0.67 14.40
N SER A 154 -16.21 -1.29 13.73
CA SER A 154 -16.83 -0.74 12.50
C SER A 154 -17.50 0.63 12.67
N ASP A 155 -17.81 1.02 13.91
CA ASP A 155 -18.48 2.28 14.21
C ASP A 155 -17.50 3.45 14.37
N ASP A 156 -16.20 3.17 14.46
CA ASP A 156 -15.17 4.21 14.54
C ASP A 156 -15.03 4.89 13.16
N PRO A 157 -15.11 6.23 13.09
CA PRO A 157 -15.05 6.96 11.81
C PRO A 157 -13.71 6.82 11.07
N ARG A 158 -12.66 6.34 11.74
CA ARG A 158 -11.36 6.04 11.11
C ARG A 158 -11.37 4.71 10.35
N VAL A 159 -12.29 3.81 10.67
CA VAL A 159 -12.37 2.47 10.06
C VAL A 159 -13.16 2.54 8.76
N MET A 160 -12.67 1.85 7.73
CA MET A 160 -13.42 1.63 6.50
C MET A 160 -13.85 0.18 6.36
N THR A 161 -15.14 0.00 6.09
CA THR A 161 -15.76 -1.30 5.75
C THR A 161 -15.68 -1.58 4.25
N VAL A 162 -15.91 -2.84 3.88
CA VAL A 162 -16.03 -3.26 2.47
C VAL A 162 -17.01 -2.37 1.71
N ARG A 163 -18.20 -2.15 2.28
CA ARG A 163 -19.26 -1.32 1.68
C ARG A 163 -18.80 0.12 1.42
N GLN A 164 -18.10 0.73 2.39
CA GLN A 164 -17.60 2.10 2.23
C GLN A 164 -16.50 2.18 1.18
N LEU A 165 -15.65 1.16 1.07
CA LEU A 165 -14.59 1.11 0.08
C LEU A 165 -15.13 0.90 -1.34
N LEU A 166 -16.16 0.05 -1.51
CA LEU A 166 -16.86 -0.13 -2.78
C LEU A 166 -17.59 1.13 -3.24
N ALA A 167 -18.11 1.95 -2.32
CA ALA A 167 -18.79 3.21 -2.64
C ALA A 167 -17.85 4.34 -3.10
N ARG A 168 -16.53 4.13 -3.06
CA ARG A 168 -15.49 5.09 -3.43
C ARG A 168 -14.84 4.76 -4.79
N THR A 169 -15.51 3.93 -5.59
CA THR A 169 -15.07 3.48 -6.93
C THR A 169 -15.30 4.53 -8.01
#